data_AF-A0A2Z6CRG6-F1
#
_entry.id   AF-A0A2Z6CRG6-F1
#
_cell.length_a   1.000
_cell.length_b   1.000
_cell.length_c   1.000
_cell.angle_alpha   90.00
_cell.angle_beta   90.00
_cell.angle_gamma   90.00
#
_symmetry.space_group_name_H-M   'P 1'
#
loop_
_entity.id
_entity.type
_entity.pdbx_description
1 polymer ?
#
loop_
_entity_poly.entity_id
_entity_poly.type
_entity_poly.pdbx_seq_one_letter_code
_entity_poly.pdbx_strand_id
1 'polypeptide(L)'
;MPTINPPLTKSCFTNGADLNECLIQYFAGTLDYFTDLSRLWLPPALLHPSNTLWGLLDSELMYEAIDKLSYLHRAIITQEYRPSEETQAYINDCYVLTSSNLQLDDWQSNELRLAIYSLSEIVLDLL
;
A
#
# COMPACT_ATOMS: atom_id res chain seq x y z
N MET A 1 -38.39 19.30 9.54
CA MET A 1 -37.79 18.86 8.27
C MET A 1 -36.79 17.77 8.59
N PRO A 2 -36.80 16.61 7.92
CA PRO A 2 -35.73 15.65 8.10
C PRO A 2 -34.49 16.17 7.38
N THR A 3 -33.42 16.42 8.12
CA THR A 3 -32.08 16.66 7.59
C THR A 3 -31.62 15.39 6.89
N ILE A 4 -31.63 15.39 5.56
CA ILE A 4 -30.95 14.37 4.77
C ILE A 4 -29.46 14.63 4.97
N ASN A 5 -28.83 13.91 5.90
CA ASN A 5 -27.38 13.87 5.95
C ASN A 5 -26.91 13.21 4.64
N PRO A 6 -25.98 13.82 3.88
CA PRO A 6 -25.38 13.16 2.74
C PRO A 6 -24.75 11.83 3.21
N PRO A 7 -24.66 10.81 2.34
CA PRO A 7 -23.92 9.60 2.70
C PRO A 7 -22.50 10.02 3.09
N LEU A 8 -22.07 9.62 4.29
CA LEU A 8 -20.70 9.77 4.75
C LEU A 8 -19.80 8.81 3.95
N THR A 9 -19.64 9.08 2.65
CA THR A 9 -18.54 8.51 1.86
C THR A 9 -17.28 9.28 2.25
N LYS A 10 -16.67 8.87 3.36
CA LYS A 10 -15.34 9.34 3.73
C LYS A 10 -14.46 8.14 3.98
N SER A 11 -13.72 7.82 2.93
CA SER A 11 -12.54 6.96 2.91
C SER A 11 -11.66 7.23 4.13
N CYS A 12 -11.17 6.15 4.74
CA CYS A 12 -10.35 6.15 5.96
C CYS A 12 -8.93 6.73 5.79
N PHE A 13 -8.63 7.34 4.64
CA PHE A 13 -7.35 7.97 4.31
C PHE A 13 -7.59 9.44 3.96
N THR A 14 -6.81 10.36 4.53
CA THR A 14 -6.94 11.79 4.21
C THR A 14 -6.35 12.16 2.85
N ASN A 15 -5.41 11.36 2.32
CA ASN A 15 -4.85 11.43 0.96
C ASN A 15 -4.07 10.13 0.59
N GLY A 16 -3.47 10.07 -0.61
CA GLY A 16 -2.68 8.91 -1.07
C GLY A 16 -1.32 8.71 -0.40
N ALA A 17 -0.72 9.74 0.22
CA ALA A 17 0.50 9.58 1.00
C ALA A 17 0.23 8.82 2.31
N ASP A 18 -0.91 9.10 2.94
CA ASP A 18 -1.36 8.37 4.14
C ASP A 18 -1.61 6.88 3.83
N LEU A 19 -2.15 6.58 2.63
CA LEU A 19 -2.31 5.21 2.15
C LEU A 19 -0.96 4.52 1.91
N ASN A 20 0.01 5.21 1.30
CA ASN A 20 1.36 4.66 1.12
C ASN A 20 1.99 4.26 2.46
N GLU A 21 1.89 5.12 3.47
CA GLU A 21 2.40 4.82 4.81
C GLU A 21 1.70 3.58 5.41
N CYS A 22 0.37 3.49 5.26
CA CYS A 22 -0.39 2.33 5.72
C CYS A 22 0.05 1.03 5.02
N LEU A 23 0.27 1.06 3.70
CA LEU A 23 0.73 -0.10 2.94
C LEU A 23 2.14 -0.55 3.37
N ILE A 24 3.04 0.40 3.63
CA ILE A 24 4.38 0.10 4.18
C ILE A 24 4.26 -0.64 5.52
N GLN A 25 3.41 -0.17 6.42
CA GLN A 25 3.19 -0.80 7.72
C GLN A 25 2.49 -2.17 7.60
N TYR A 26 1.58 -2.32 6.64
CA TYR A 26 0.90 -3.58 6.35
C TYR A 26 1.93 -4.67 6.00
N PHE A 27 2.84 -4.40 5.06
CA PHE A 27 3.83 -5.40 4.66
C PHE A 27 4.90 -5.65 5.73
N ALA A 28 5.25 -4.63 6.52
CA ALA A 28 6.16 -4.78 7.64
C ALA A 28 5.57 -5.59 8.82
N GLY A 29 4.27 -5.88 8.80
CA GLY A 29 3.58 -6.55 9.92
C GLY A 29 3.48 -5.69 11.17
N THR A 30 3.61 -4.37 11.02
CA THR A 30 3.65 -3.39 12.12
C THR A 30 2.42 -2.50 12.18
N LEU A 31 1.43 -2.75 11.31
CA LEU A 31 0.20 -1.96 11.20
C LEU A 31 -0.52 -1.81 12.57
N ASP A 32 -0.54 -2.88 13.37
CA ASP A 32 -1.21 -2.93 14.67
C ASP A 32 -0.52 -2.09 15.75
N TYR A 33 0.78 -1.80 15.55
CA TYR A 33 1.62 -1.08 16.50
C TYR A 33 1.77 0.41 16.15
N PHE A 34 1.16 0.85 15.06
CA PHE A 34 1.19 2.23 14.64
C PHE A 34 0.33 3.07 15.60
N THR A 35 0.99 3.79 16.50
CA THR A 35 0.34 4.55 17.60
C THR A 35 -0.02 5.99 17.23
N ASP A 36 0.55 6.54 16.15
CA ASP A 36 0.18 7.86 15.63
C ASP A 36 -0.99 7.79 14.63
N LEU A 37 -2.02 7.05 15.02
CA LEU A 37 -3.33 7.02 14.35
C LEU A 37 -4.08 8.34 14.51
N SER A 38 -3.56 9.31 15.26
CA SER A 38 -4.21 10.60 15.53
C SER A 38 -4.48 11.41 14.26
N ARG A 39 -3.66 11.21 13.21
CA ARG A 39 -3.83 11.81 11.88
C ARG A 39 -4.77 11.03 10.95
N LEU A 40 -5.00 9.75 11.25
CA LEU A 40 -5.83 8.81 10.49
C LEU A 40 -7.21 8.56 11.14
N TRP A 41 -7.48 9.18 12.30
CA TRP A 41 -8.68 8.93 13.10
C TRP A 41 -9.78 9.98 12.92
N LEU A 42 -10.98 9.49 12.63
CA LEU A 42 -12.20 10.16 13.09
C LEU A 42 -12.38 9.88 14.60
N PRO A 43 -13.00 10.80 15.38
CA PRO A 43 -13.35 10.57 16.78
C PRO A 43 -14.03 9.21 17.00
N PRO A 44 -13.84 8.53 18.15
CA PRO A 44 -14.41 7.19 18.41
C PRO A 44 -15.92 7.06 18.18
N ALA A 45 -16.68 8.14 18.39
CA ALA A 45 -18.12 8.19 18.15
C ALA A 45 -18.50 8.17 16.64
N LEU A 46 -17.54 8.38 15.75
CA LEU A 46 -17.67 8.40 14.30
C LEU A 46 -16.99 7.19 13.63
N LEU A 47 -16.38 6.30 14.41
CA LEU A 47 -15.80 5.05 13.92
C LEU A 47 -16.92 4.03 13.71
N HIS A 48 -17.26 3.78 12.44
CA HIS A 48 -18.06 2.62 12.05
C HIS A 48 -17.13 1.39 11.91
N PRO A 49 -17.55 0.16 12.22
CA PRO A 49 -16.73 -1.04 12.02
C PRO A 49 -16.24 -1.25 10.57
N SER A 50 -16.92 -0.66 9.59
CA SER A 50 -16.51 -0.63 8.17
C SER A 50 -15.55 0.50 7.81
N ASN A 51 -15.22 1.38 8.76
CA ASN A 51 -14.42 2.59 8.54
C ASN A 51 -13.11 2.57 9.34
N THR A 52 -12.78 1.43 9.94
CA THR A 52 -11.44 1.16 10.44
C THR A 52 -10.58 0.70 9.28
N LEU A 53 -9.27 0.99 9.32
CA LEU A 53 -8.29 0.48 8.35
C LEU A 53 -8.41 -1.05 8.11
N TRP A 54 -8.90 -1.76 9.13
CA TRP A 54 -9.20 -3.18 9.18
C TRP A 54 -10.42 -3.64 8.38
N GLY A 55 -11.37 -2.75 8.08
CA GLY A 55 -12.61 -3.09 7.39
C GLY A 55 -12.60 -2.84 5.88
N LEU A 56 -11.63 -2.06 5.38
CA LEU A 56 -11.55 -1.66 3.97
C LEU A 56 -10.33 -2.26 3.23
N LEU A 57 -9.23 -2.54 3.94
CA LEU A 57 -8.12 -3.35 3.40
C LEU A 57 -8.29 -4.80 3.85
N ASP A 58 -9.38 -5.44 3.42
CA ASP A 58 -9.48 -6.87 3.65
C ASP A 58 -8.44 -7.64 2.82
N SER A 59 -8.17 -8.89 3.21
CA SER A 59 -7.17 -9.73 2.55
C SER A 59 -7.48 -10.01 1.07
N GLU A 60 -8.74 -9.92 0.67
CA GLU A 60 -9.18 -10.21 -0.70
C GLU A 60 -8.90 -9.01 -1.62
N LEU A 61 -9.26 -7.80 -1.19
CA LEU A 61 -8.93 -6.55 -1.89
C LEU A 61 -7.42 -6.39 -2.03
N MET A 62 -6.66 -6.67 -0.97
CA MET A 62 -5.20 -6.60 -1.04
C MET A 62 -4.60 -7.65 -1.98
N TYR A 63 -5.16 -8.86 -1.99
CA TYR A 63 -4.73 -9.89 -2.94
C TYR A 63 -5.01 -9.47 -4.39
N GLU A 64 -6.21 -8.95 -4.68
CA GLU A 64 -6.57 -8.45 -6.01
C GLU A 64 -5.68 -7.27 -6.41
N ALA A 65 -5.41 -6.35 -5.49
CA ALA A 65 -4.57 -5.19 -5.76
C ALA A 65 -3.12 -5.60 -6.09
N ILE A 66 -2.55 -6.53 -5.33
CA ILE A 66 -1.22 -7.10 -5.59
C ILE A 66 -1.21 -7.84 -6.93
N ASP A 67 -2.28 -8.55 -7.29
CA ASP A 67 -2.32 -9.29 -8.56
C ASP A 67 -2.34 -8.37 -9.79
N LYS A 68 -2.86 -7.15 -9.64
CA LYS A 68 -2.85 -6.12 -10.70
C LYS A 68 -1.49 -5.41 -10.87
N LEU A 69 -0.56 -5.56 -9.93
CA LEU A 69 0.79 -5.00 -10.07
C LEU A 69 1.60 -5.71 -11.17
N SER A 70 2.58 -5.01 -11.74
CA SER A 70 3.59 -5.65 -12.60
C SER A 70 4.37 -6.72 -11.82
N TYR A 71 4.88 -7.74 -12.51
CA TYR A 71 5.70 -8.77 -11.87
C TYR A 71 6.93 -8.17 -11.17
N LEU A 72 7.55 -7.13 -11.75
CA LEU A 72 8.65 -6.40 -11.12
C LEU A 72 8.21 -5.73 -9.81
N HIS A 73 7.12 -4.97 -9.80
CA HIS A 73 6.65 -4.30 -8.58
C HIS A 73 6.30 -5.30 -7.48
N ARG A 74 5.66 -6.43 -7.83
CA ARG A 74 5.41 -7.52 -6.89
C ARG A 74 6.70 -8.10 -6.31
N ALA A 75 7.70 -8.35 -7.16
CA ALA A 75 8.99 -8.87 -6.74
C ALA A 75 9.72 -7.89 -5.84
N ILE A 76 9.73 -6.59 -6.16
CA ILE A 76 10.38 -5.54 -5.37
C ILE A 76 9.75 -5.43 -3.98
N ILE A 77 8.41 -5.38 -3.88
CA ILE A 77 7.71 -5.38 -2.59
C ILE A 77 8.02 -6.67 -1.82
N THR A 78 7.96 -7.82 -2.48
CA THR A 78 8.26 -9.11 -1.84
C THR A 78 9.69 -9.11 -1.31
N GLN A 79 10.66 -8.63 -2.08
CA GLN A 79 12.06 -8.64 -1.67
C GLN A 79 12.32 -7.73 -0.46
N GLU A 80 11.66 -6.58 -0.37
CA GLU A 80 11.81 -5.65 0.75
C GLU A 80 11.33 -6.27 2.07
N TYR A 81 10.16 -6.92 2.06
CA TYR A 81 9.50 -7.38 3.30
C TYR A 81 9.65 -8.88 3.57
N ARG A 82 9.95 -9.67 2.55
CA ARG A 82 10.13 -11.13 2.60
C ARG A 82 11.27 -11.54 1.64
N PRO A 83 12.51 -11.12 1.94
CA PRO A 83 13.65 -11.32 1.04
C PRO A 83 13.87 -12.80 0.74
N SER A 84 14.13 -13.10 -0.54
CA SER A 84 14.51 -14.45 -0.98
C SER A 84 15.55 -14.37 -2.09
N GLU A 85 16.39 -15.41 -2.20
CA GLU A 85 17.38 -15.49 -3.27
C GLU A 85 16.72 -15.52 -4.66
N GLU A 86 15.58 -16.19 -4.79
CA GLU A 86 14.81 -16.30 -6.03
C GLU A 86 14.27 -14.94 -6.46
N THR A 87 13.69 -14.18 -5.53
CA THR A 87 13.16 -12.84 -5.81
C THR A 87 14.29 -11.88 -6.17
N GLN A 88 15.43 -11.93 -5.46
CA GLN A 88 16.59 -11.10 -5.77
C GLN A 88 17.19 -11.44 -7.13
N ALA A 89 17.27 -12.72 -7.50
CA ALA A 89 17.76 -13.13 -8.81
C ALA A 89 16.89 -12.55 -9.93
N TYR A 90 15.57 -12.63 -9.79
CA TYR A 90 14.63 -12.04 -10.74
C TYR A 90 14.79 -10.50 -10.85
N ILE A 91 14.97 -9.80 -9.72
CA ILE A 91 15.21 -8.36 -9.70
C ILE A 91 16.52 -8.01 -10.42
N ASN A 92 17.59 -8.78 -10.19
CA ASN A 92 18.87 -8.59 -10.86
C ASN A 92 18.75 -8.79 -12.38
N ASP A 93 18.03 -9.83 -12.81
CA ASP A 93 17.78 -10.08 -14.23
C ASP A 93 17.01 -8.92 -14.87
N CYS A 94 16.00 -8.38 -14.17
CA CYS A 94 15.28 -7.19 -14.63
C CYS A 94 16.20 -5.97 -14.71
N TYR A 95 17.03 -5.74 -13.70
CA TYR A 95 17.94 -4.60 -13.61
C TYR A 95 18.94 -4.55 -14.79
N VAL A 96 19.51 -5.71 -15.16
CA VAL A 96 20.45 -5.84 -16.29
C VAL A 96 19.81 -5.46 -17.63
N LEU A 97 18.49 -5.59 -17.74
CA LEU A 97 17.74 -5.21 -18.95
C LEU A 97 17.36 -3.72 -18.97
N THR A 98 17.61 -2.97 -17.89
CA THR A 98 17.30 -1.54 -17.83
C THR A 98 18.41 -0.70 -18.47
N SER A 99 18.04 0.48 -18.97
CA SER A 99 19.00 1.53 -19.35
C SER A 99 19.27 2.51 -18.19
N SER A 100 19.11 2.06 -16.94
CA SER A 100 19.26 2.91 -15.76
C SER A 100 20.73 3.27 -15.53
N ASN A 101 20.98 4.51 -15.09
CA ASN A 101 22.30 4.96 -14.64
C ASN A 101 22.47 4.85 -13.12
N LEU A 102 21.41 4.45 -12.40
CA LEU A 102 21.45 4.26 -10.96
C LEU A 102 22.19 2.96 -10.62
N GLN A 103 22.82 2.90 -9.45
CA GLN A 103 23.29 1.62 -8.91
C GLN A 103 22.09 0.74 -8.55
N LEU A 104 22.30 -0.58 -8.45
CA LEU A 104 21.24 -1.55 -8.18
C LEU A 104 20.39 -1.16 -6.96
N ASP A 105 21.02 -0.83 -5.84
CA ASP A 105 20.32 -0.50 -4.59
C ASP A 105 19.48 0.77 -4.72
N ASP A 106 20.00 1.80 -5.40
CA ASP A 106 19.28 3.05 -5.65
C ASP A 106 18.11 2.84 -6.63
N TRP A 107 18.32 2.02 -7.65
CA TRP A 107 17.29 1.66 -8.60
C TRP A 107 16.18 0.87 -7.92
N GLN A 108 16.50 -0.16 -7.16
CA GLN A 108 15.55 -0.98 -6.41
C GLN A 108 14.76 -0.14 -5.40
N SER A 109 15.43 0.77 -4.67
CA SER A 109 14.77 1.72 -3.77
C SER A 109 13.80 2.64 -4.52
N ASN A 110 14.14 3.03 -5.75
CA ASN A 110 13.26 3.85 -6.58
C ASN A 110 12.04 3.05 -7.07
N GLU A 111 12.26 1.83 -7.57
CA GLU A 111 11.19 0.92 -7.98
C GLU A 111 10.26 0.58 -6.83
N LEU A 112 10.76 0.46 -5.60
CA LEU A 112 9.92 0.22 -4.42
C LEU A 112 8.94 1.38 -4.19
N ARG A 113 9.40 2.63 -4.29
CA ARG A 113 8.52 3.80 -4.17
C ARG A 113 7.44 3.81 -5.26
N LEU A 114 7.82 3.48 -6.50
CA LEU A 114 6.87 3.37 -7.62
C LEU A 114 5.88 2.23 -7.42
N ALA A 115 6.33 1.09 -6.88
CA ALA A 115 5.49 -0.06 -6.59
C ALA A 115 4.44 0.26 -5.52
N ILE A 116 4.83 0.92 -4.43
CA ILE A 116 3.90 1.36 -3.37
C ILE A 116 2.91 2.39 -3.91
N TYR A 117 3.37 3.37 -4.70
CA TYR A 117 2.46 4.35 -5.33
C TYR A 117 1.45 3.68 -6.27
N SER A 118 1.92 2.77 -7.13
CA SER A 118 1.05 2.01 -8.05
C SER A 118 0.02 1.18 -7.27
N LEU A 119 0.45 0.55 -6.17
CA LEU A 119 -0.42 -0.24 -5.32
C LEU A 119 -1.50 0.63 -4.67
N SER A 120 -1.15 1.84 -4.20
CA SER A 120 -2.11 2.80 -3.67
C SER A 120 -3.15 3.22 -4.71
N GLU A 121 -2.74 3.50 -5.96
CA GLU A 121 -3.69 3.82 -7.03
C GLU A 121 -4.67 2.66 -7.27
N ILE A 122 -4.15 1.43 -7.36
CA ILE A 122 -4.99 0.23 -7.57
C ILE A 122 -5.96 0.01 -6.40
N VAL A 123 -5.50 0.18 -5.16
CA VAL A 123 -6.34 0.05 -3.97
C VAL A 123 -7.44 1.11 -3.98
N LEU A 124 -7.13 2.35 -4.35
CA LEU A 124 -8.13 3.42 -4.45
C LEU A 124 -9.15 3.16 -5.57
N ASP A 125 -8.74 2.55 -6.68
CA ASP A 125 -9.64 2.18 -7.78
C ASP A 125 -10.55 0.98 -7.42
N LEU A 126 -10.16 0.17 -6.45
CA LEU A 126 -10.90 -1.01 -5.98
C LEU A 126 -11.94 -0.71 -4.89
N LEU A 127 -11.81 0.43 -4.21
CA LEU A 127 -12.69 0.91 -3.15
C LEU A 127 -13.93 1.65 -3.71
#